data_AF-A0A142WV46-F1
#
_entry.id   AF-A0A142WV46-F1
#
_cell.length_a   1.000
_cell.length_b   1.000
_cell.length_c   1.000
_cell.angle_alpha   90.00
_cell.angle_beta   90.00
_cell.angle_gamma   90.00
#
_symmetry.space_group_name_H-M   'P 1'
#
loop_
_entity.id
_entity.type
_entity.pdbx_description
1 polymer ?
#
loop_
_entity_poly.entity_id
_entity_poly.type
_entity_poly.pdbx_seq_one_letter_code
_entity_poly.pdbx_strand_id
1 'polypeptide(L)'
;MNCPPGSPACPSCPPRVSKAGFAWRTAATLVLLGGFYAGRASLNRSLAALLTQFGGVTVDPSLPRVLGVILLLGALLAVWHKLVWKDRRFQAPLLVTVVLALGDAAFSILENHPAPPWLVTASGGRILEYSPTFVAIVTTIVAEMVLGRFFWGRWPHLASAYVSGISVGILIKSSSLWPFVLCGLISITSKYVLRIGDRHIWNPTNFGVTMMLFLAPAHVASLTVQAGNNGLALLTIWVLGSLIMYRLGRFHIPFAFVLSFIGLSFLRSFVTGHPWQTEIAPMTSPMFQLYIFFMITDPKTTTRGWTSQTVVAVLVAVMETMLRLVFKDVHSLYHALFIVGPAANLIEIYADSRKARRAAASSTPIRTPVPGSDSLTIAAAADSDLAAAPAEPRRPVLAQPRDR
;
A
#
# COMPACT_ATOMS: atom_id res chain seq x y z
N MET A 1 -25.62 -15.73 -12.34
CA MET A 1 -25.54 -14.78 -13.48
C MET A 1 -24.49 -15.33 -14.43
N ASN A 2 -24.95 -15.88 -15.56
CA ASN A 2 -24.10 -16.51 -16.56
C ASN A 2 -23.32 -15.43 -17.32
N CYS A 3 -22.00 -15.57 -17.43
CA CYS A 3 -21.18 -14.69 -18.26
C CYS A 3 -21.20 -15.17 -19.72
N PRO A 4 -21.20 -14.25 -20.70
CA PRO A 4 -21.14 -14.61 -22.11
C PRO A 4 -19.75 -15.16 -22.49
N PRO A 5 -19.68 -16.12 -23.43
CA PRO A 5 -18.43 -16.72 -23.87
C PRO A 5 -17.57 -15.69 -24.63
N GLY A 6 -16.28 -15.59 -24.28
CA GLY A 6 -15.31 -14.69 -24.92
C GLY A 6 -14.80 -13.51 -24.07
N SER A 7 -15.26 -13.37 -22.84
CA SER A 7 -14.76 -12.34 -21.90
C SER A 7 -13.37 -12.74 -21.36
N PRO A 8 -12.41 -11.80 -21.16
CA PRO A 8 -11.16 -12.10 -20.46
C PRO A 8 -11.49 -12.69 -19.09
N ALA A 9 -10.82 -13.80 -18.76
CA ALA A 9 -11.11 -14.66 -17.61
C ALA A 9 -11.69 -13.88 -16.43
N CYS A 10 -12.95 -14.15 -16.09
CA CYS A 10 -13.57 -13.61 -14.89
C CYS A 10 -12.59 -13.79 -13.72
N PRO A 11 -12.33 -12.74 -12.90
CA PRO A 11 -11.51 -12.92 -11.71
C PRO A 11 -12.11 -14.07 -10.92
N SER A 12 -11.30 -15.11 -10.71
CA SER A 12 -11.71 -16.36 -10.08
C SER A 12 -12.58 -16.04 -8.86
N CYS A 13 -13.83 -16.52 -8.89
CA CYS A 13 -14.76 -16.29 -7.80
C CYS A 13 -14.06 -16.70 -6.49
N PRO A 14 -14.02 -15.83 -5.46
CA PRO A 14 -13.32 -16.17 -4.24
C PRO A 14 -13.86 -17.50 -3.71
N PRO A 15 -13.00 -18.40 -3.21
CA PRO A 15 -13.44 -19.70 -2.74
C PRO A 15 -14.53 -19.50 -1.68
N ARG A 16 -15.76 -19.97 -1.96
CA ARG A 16 -16.85 -19.93 -0.98
C ARG A 16 -16.48 -20.87 0.16
N VAL A 17 -16.01 -20.32 1.27
CA VAL A 17 -15.85 -21.06 2.52
C VAL A 17 -17.26 -21.33 3.06
N SER A 18 -17.55 -22.57 3.46
CA SER A 18 -18.81 -22.86 4.14
C SER A 18 -18.88 -22.05 5.44
N LYS A 19 -20.07 -21.58 5.82
CA LYS A 19 -20.26 -20.83 7.08
C LYS A 19 -19.71 -21.60 8.29
N ALA A 20 -19.95 -22.91 8.31
CA ALA A 20 -19.41 -23.82 9.32
C ALA A 20 -17.86 -23.89 9.30
N GLY A 21 -17.26 -24.00 8.12
CA GLY A 21 -15.80 -24.02 7.98
C GLY A 21 -15.14 -22.71 8.40
N PHE A 22 -15.81 -21.57 8.15
CA PHE A 22 -15.36 -20.27 8.63
C PHE A 22 -15.47 -20.17 10.16
N ALA A 23 -16.62 -20.53 10.73
CA ALA A 23 -16.84 -20.50 12.18
C ALA A 23 -15.85 -21.38 12.95
N TRP A 24 -15.58 -22.60 12.47
CA TRP A 24 -14.56 -23.48 13.05
C TRP A 24 -13.16 -22.85 13.03
N ARG A 25 -12.74 -22.27 11.91
CA ARG A 25 -11.43 -21.63 11.79
C ARG A 25 -11.30 -20.42 12.71
N THR A 26 -12.38 -19.64 12.87
CA THR A 26 -12.43 -18.53 13.81
C THR A 26 -12.33 -19.02 15.25
N ALA A 27 -13.08 -20.06 15.63
CA ALA A 27 -13.00 -20.65 16.96
C ALA A 27 -11.59 -21.20 17.25
N ALA A 28 -11.00 -21.95 16.31
CA ALA A 28 -9.63 -22.44 16.41
C ALA A 28 -8.62 -21.29 16.56
N THR A 29 -8.81 -20.19 15.83
CA THR A 29 -7.98 -18.98 15.94
C THR A 29 -8.07 -18.37 17.34
N LEU A 30 -9.29 -18.23 17.90
CA LEU A 30 -9.49 -17.70 19.25
C LEU A 30 -8.85 -18.59 20.32
N VAL A 31 -8.97 -19.92 20.18
CA VAL A 31 -8.35 -20.90 21.09
C VAL A 31 -6.83 -20.82 21.01
N LEU A 32 -6.25 -20.77 19.81
CA LEU A 32 -4.80 -20.65 19.63
C LEU A 32 -4.26 -19.34 20.23
N LEU A 33 -4.93 -18.21 19.98
CA LEU A 33 -4.56 -16.92 20.54
C LEU A 33 -4.70 -16.91 22.07
N GLY A 34 -5.84 -17.34 22.60
CA GLY A 34 -6.09 -17.40 24.05
C GLY A 34 -5.08 -18.30 24.76
N GLY A 35 -4.85 -19.50 24.24
CA GLY A 35 -3.86 -20.45 24.77
C GLY A 35 -2.44 -19.89 24.71
N PHE A 36 -2.05 -19.24 23.61
CA PHE A 36 -0.75 -18.60 23.50
C PHE A 36 -0.57 -17.50 24.53
N TYR A 37 -1.49 -16.53 24.63
CA TYR A 37 -1.33 -15.41 25.55
C TYR A 37 -1.45 -15.81 27.02
N ALA A 38 -2.24 -16.84 27.35
CA ALA A 38 -2.28 -17.42 28.69
C ALA A 38 -1.00 -18.21 29.05
N GLY A 39 -0.44 -18.96 28.08
CA GLY A 39 0.71 -19.84 28.30
C GLY A 39 2.08 -19.25 27.97
N ARG A 40 2.15 -18.05 27.36
CA ARG A 40 3.39 -17.50 26.78
C ARG A 40 4.56 -17.42 27.75
N ALA A 41 4.31 -17.09 29.02
CA ALA A 41 5.36 -16.96 30.02
C ALA A 41 6.01 -18.33 30.31
N SER A 42 5.21 -19.38 30.43
CA SER A 42 5.69 -20.75 30.60
C SER A 42 6.39 -21.26 29.34
N LEU A 43 5.81 -21.03 28.16
CA LEU A 43 6.42 -21.38 26.88
C LEU A 43 7.82 -20.76 26.71
N ASN A 44 7.95 -19.46 26.99
CA ASN A 44 9.21 -18.74 26.87
C ASN A 44 10.27 -19.28 27.85
N ARG A 45 9.88 -19.63 29.08
CA ARG A 45 10.79 -20.25 30.07
C ARG A 45 11.27 -21.62 29.61
N SER A 46 10.38 -22.47 29.11
CA SER A 46 10.74 -23.80 28.60
C SER A 46 11.66 -23.71 27.38
N LEU A 47 11.36 -22.81 26.44
CA LEU A 47 12.22 -22.57 25.26
C LEU A 47 13.59 -22.03 25.67
N ALA A 48 13.65 -21.09 26.62
CA ALA A 48 14.93 -20.59 27.14
C ALA A 48 15.77 -21.70 27.75
N ALA A 49 15.17 -22.55 28.62
CA ALA A 49 15.85 -23.67 29.25
C ALA A 49 16.41 -24.67 28.23
N LEU A 50 15.62 -25.01 27.21
CA LEU A 50 16.03 -25.91 26.12
C LEU A 50 17.19 -25.31 25.33
N LEU A 51 17.12 -24.04 24.95
CA LEU A 51 18.18 -23.38 24.19
C LEU A 51 19.48 -23.29 24.99
N THR A 52 19.42 -23.01 26.30
CA THR A 52 20.62 -23.00 27.15
C THR A 52 21.25 -24.39 27.27
N GLN A 53 20.45 -25.46 27.23
CA GLN A 53 20.94 -26.83 27.32
C GLN A 53 21.72 -27.27 26.06
N PHE A 54 21.30 -26.82 24.87
CA PHE A 54 21.95 -27.17 23.61
C PHE A 54 23.04 -26.18 23.16
N GLY A 55 22.95 -24.91 23.58
CA GLY A 55 23.76 -23.82 23.03
C GLY A 55 25.01 -23.44 23.83
N GLY A 56 25.14 -23.82 25.11
CA GLY A 56 26.31 -23.50 25.96
C GLY A 56 26.63 -22.01 26.16
N VAL A 57 25.81 -21.11 25.62
CA VAL A 57 25.99 -19.65 25.61
C VAL A 57 24.72 -18.99 26.15
N THR A 58 24.87 -17.81 26.79
CA THR A 58 23.75 -16.98 27.23
C THR A 58 22.83 -16.65 26.06
N VAL A 59 21.62 -17.18 26.10
CA VAL A 59 20.60 -16.99 25.06
C VAL A 59 19.97 -15.61 25.21
N ASP A 60 19.92 -14.84 24.13
CA ASP A 60 19.21 -13.55 24.09
C ASP A 60 17.75 -13.73 24.58
N PRO A 61 17.27 -12.95 25.58
CA PRO A 61 15.89 -12.98 26.05
C PRO A 61 14.82 -12.74 24.97
N SER A 62 15.18 -12.16 23.83
CA SER A 62 14.29 -11.99 22.68
C SER A 62 14.02 -13.31 21.93
N LEU A 63 14.97 -14.24 21.92
CA LEU A 63 14.92 -15.44 21.07
C LEU A 63 13.75 -16.39 21.43
N PRO A 64 13.50 -16.74 22.71
CA PRO A 64 12.34 -17.54 23.09
C PRO A 64 11.00 -16.89 22.69
N ARG A 65 10.91 -15.56 22.81
CA ARG A 65 9.71 -14.79 22.43
C ARG A 65 9.45 -14.88 20.92
N VAL A 66 10.49 -14.68 20.12
CA VAL A 66 10.42 -14.77 18.65
C VAL A 66 10.01 -16.18 18.22
N LEU A 67 10.62 -17.23 18.78
CA LEU A 67 10.26 -18.62 18.49
C LEU A 67 8.80 -18.93 18.85
N GLY A 68 8.34 -18.47 20.03
CA GLY A 68 6.94 -18.60 20.43
C GLY A 68 5.97 -17.97 19.42
N VAL A 69 6.28 -16.76 18.94
CA VAL A 69 5.47 -16.09 17.91
C VAL A 69 5.54 -16.80 16.56
N ILE A 70 6.71 -17.32 16.15
CA ILE A 70 6.83 -18.14 14.93
C ILE A 70 5.93 -19.37 15.00
N LEU A 71 5.92 -20.08 16.14
CA LEU A 71 5.06 -21.25 16.35
C LEU A 71 3.58 -20.88 16.27
N LEU A 72 3.17 -19.77 16.90
CA LEU A 72 1.80 -19.26 16.82
C LEU A 72 1.42 -18.93 15.37
N LEU A 73 2.25 -18.14 14.67
CA LEU A 73 1.99 -17.74 13.29
C LEU A 73 1.93 -18.94 12.35
N GLY A 74 2.79 -19.95 12.55
CA GLY A 74 2.76 -21.21 11.82
C GLY A 74 1.45 -21.98 12.04
N ALA A 75 0.99 -22.07 13.28
CA ALA A 75 -0.28 -22.71 13.62
C ALA A 75 -1.49 -21.97 13.00
N LEU A 76 -1.52 -20.65 13.09
CA LEU A 76 -2.56 -19.81 12.48
C LEU A 76 -2.55 -19.95 10.95
N LEU A 77 -1.37 -19.96 10.33
CA LEU A 77 -1.23 -20.15 8.90
C LEU A 77 -1.68 -21.54 8.47
N ALA A 78 -1.43 -22.59 9.26
CA ALA A 78 -1.94 -23.94 8.99
C ALA A 78 -3.49 -23.98 9.04
N VAL A 79 -4.10 -23.31 10.02
CA VAL A 79 -5.56 -23.17 10.10
C VAL A 79 -6.10 -22.51 8.85
N TRP A 80 -5.48 -21.43 8.36
CA TRP A 80 -5.99 -20.61 7.25
C TRP A 80 -5.39 -20.90 5.86
N HIS A 81 -4.50 -21.91 5.76
CA HIS A 81 -3.62 -22.12 4.60
C HIS A 81 -4.38 -22.13 3.26
N LYS A 82 -5.48 -22.90 3.17
CA LYS A 82 -6.26 -23.05 1.93
C LYS A 82 -6.85 -21.73 1.41
N LEU A 83 -7.15 -20.79 2.31
CA LEU A 83 -7.72 -19.49 1.96
C LEU A 83 -6.62 -18.48 1.60
N VAL A 84 -5.60 -18.39 2.45
CA VAL A 84 -4.52 -17.41 2.34
C VAL A 84 -3.64 -17.66 1.12
N TRP A 85 -3.33 -18.93 0.79
CA TRP A 85 -2.48 -19.23 -0.38
C TRP A 85 -3.20 -19.06 -1.72
N LYS A 86 -4.53 -19.17 -1.73
CA LYS A 86 -5.33 -19.13 -2.96
C LYS A 86 -5.63 -17.70 -3.42
N ASP A 87 -5.84 -16.78 -2.49
CA ASP A 87 -6.11 -15.37 -2.82
C ASP A 87 -4.88 -14.48 -2.54
N ARG A 88 -4.33 -13.92 -3.63
CA ARG A 88 -3.14 -13.04 -3.57
C ARG A 88 -3.38 -11.78 -2.75
N ARG A 89 -4.63 -11.35 -2.55
CA ARG A 89 -4.97 -10.13 -1.79
C ARG A 89 -4.61 -10.23 -0.31
N PHE A 90 -4.47 -11.43 0.23
CA PHE A 90 -4.06 -11.65 1.63
C PHE A 90 -2.54 -11.73 1.82
N GLN A 91 -1.75 -11.86 0.75
CA GLN A 91 -0.30 -12.04 0.86
C GLN A 91 0.40 -10.82 1.48
N ALA A 92 0.04 -9.61 1.03
CA ALA A 92 0.60 -8.38 1.60
C ALA A 92 0.16 -8.15 3.07
N PRO A 93 -1.15 -8.19 3.42
CA PRO A 93 -1.58 -8.12 4.82
C PRO A 93 -0.93 -9.16 5.74
N LEU A 94 -0.76 -10.39 5.25
CA LEU A 94 -0.09 -11.46 6.00
C LEU A 94 1.37 -11.10 6.25
N LEU A 95 2.11 -10.68 5.21
CA LEU A 95 3.52 -10.28 5.36
C LEU A 95 3.65 -9.16 6.39
N VAL A 96 2.84 -8.09 6.29
CA VAL A 96 2.90 -6.97 7.24
C VAL A 96 2.64 -7.46 8.66
N THR A 97 1.63 -8.31 8.85
CA THR A 97 1.26 -8.84 10.17
C THR A 97 2.36 -9.72 10.75
N VAL A 98 2.98 -10.59 9.95
CA VAL A 98 4.10 -11.44 10.38
C VAL A 98 5.31 -10.58 10.74
N VAL A 99 5.68 -9.62 9.88
CA VAL A 99 6.78 -8.69 10.14
C VAL A 99 6.54 -7.91 11.43
N LEU A 100 5.32 -7.40 11.63
CA LEU A 100 4.97 -6.67 12.83
C LEU A 100 5.02 -7.55 14.09
N ALA A 101 4.43 -8.74 14.05
CA ALA A 101 4.40 -9.64 15.20
C ALA A 101 5.81 -10.12 15.59
N LEU A 102 6.65 -10.43 14.62
CA LEU A 102 8.04 -10.83 14.87
C LEU A 102 8.91 -9.64 15.30
N GLY A 103 8.72 -8.49 14.67
CA GLY A 103 9.38 -7.25 15.07
C GLY A 103 9.04 -6.88 16.51
N ASP A 104 7.77 -6.99 16.91
CA ASP A 104 7.34 -6.78 18.28
C ASP A 104 7.92 -7.81 19.26
N ALA A 105 7.91 -9.10 18.89
CA ALA A 105 8.52 -10.14 19.71
C ALA A 105 10.02 -9.92 19.96
N ALA A 106 10.73 -9.40 18.94
CA ALA A 106 12.17 -9.18 18.98
C ALA A 106 12.55 -7.86 19.66
N PHE A 107 11.84 -6.78 19.35
CA PHE A 107 12.23 -5.40 19.69
C PHE A 107 11.19 -4.63 20.49
N SER A 108 10.01 -5.20 20.73
CA SER A 108 8.90 -4.51 21.41
C SER A 108 8.51 -3.21 20.70
N ILE A 109 8.36 -3.28 19.38
CA ILE A 109 8.05 -2.14 18.48
C ILE A 109 6.65 -1.59 18.77
N LEU A 110 5.71 -2.45 19.17
CA LEU A 110 4.35 -2.07 19.51
C LEU A 110 4.30 -1.61 20.97
N GLU A 111 4.34 -0.31 21.13
CA GLU A 111 4.16 0.34 22.42
C GLU A 111 2.66 0.51 22.76
N ASN A 112 2.36 0.46 24.06
CA ASN A 112 1.08 0.91 24.60
C ASN A 112 1.28 2.26 25.27
N HIS A 113 0.30 3.15 25.11
CA HIS A 113 0.33 4.50 25.65
C HIS A 113 -0.76 4.67 26.72
N PRO A 114 -0.53 5.51 27.74
CA PRO A 114 -1.58 5.85 28.70
C PRO A 114 -2.75 6.54 27.97
N ALA A 115 -3.96 6.12 28.29
CA ALA A 115 -5.16 6.69 27.72
C ALA A 115 -5.28 8.18 28.12
N PRO A 116 -5.65 9.08 27.18
CA PRO A 116 -5.86 10.48 27.52
C PRO A 116 -7.03 10.63 28.51
N PRO A 117 -7.05 11.68 29.34
CA PRO A 117 -8.05 11.82 30.42
C PRO A 117 -9.50 11.74 29.95
N TRP A 118 -9.80 12.27 28.76
CA TRP A 118 -11.14 12.20 28.16
C TRP A 118 -11.56 10.76 27.83
N LEU A 119 -10.62 9.88 27.46
CA LEU A 119 -10.91 8.48 27.14
C LEU A 119 -11.08 7.64 28.42
N VAL A 120 -10.30 7.94 29.45
CA VAL A 120 -10.45 7.31 30.77
C VAL A 120 -11.82 7.63 31.35
N THR A 121 -12.23 8.90 31.33
CA THR A 121 -13.54 9.34 31.82
C THR A 121 -14.68 8.77 30.99
N ALA A 122 -14.60 8.82 29.65
CA ALA A 122 -15.62 8.25 28.76
C ALA A 122 -15.77 6.72 28.90
N SER A 123 -14.69 6.01 29.21
CA SER A 123 -14.73 4.55 29.44
C SER A 123 -15.13 4.15 30.85
N GLY A 124 -15.40 5.13 31.74
CA GLY A 124 -15.68 4.87 33.15
C GLY A 124 -14.49 4.23 33.88
N GLY A 125 -13.26 4.59 33.51
CA GLY A 125 -12.03 4.06 34.09
C GLY A 125 -11.64 2.65 33.62
N ARG A 126 -12.32 2.09 32.61
CA ARG A 126 -12.03 0.74 32.10
C ARG A 126 -10.84 0.70 31.15
N ILE A 127 -10.61 1.77 30.39
CA ILE A 127 -9.50 1.87 29.43
C ILE A 127 -8.46 2.82 30.01
N LEU A 128 -7.37 2.25 30.52
CA LEU A 128 -6.24 3.01 31.08
C LEU A 128 -5.06 3.12 30.10
N GLU A 129 -4.98 2.21 29.14
CA GLU A 129 -3.95 2.18 28.11
C GLU A 129 -4.57 1.87 26.74
N TYR A 130 -3.91 2.29 25.67
CA TYR A 130 -4.28 1.95 24.31
C TYR A 130 -3.05 1.63 23.45
N SER A 131 -3.25 0.81 22.42
CA SER A 131 -2.25 0.58 21.38
C SER A 131 -2.47 1.57 20.23
N PRO A 132 -1.51 2.45 19.90
CA PRO A 132 -1.62 3.36 18.77
C PRO A 132 -1.83 2.66 17.43
N THR A 133 -1.17 1.52 17.24
CA THR A 133 -1.32 0.70 16.03
C THR A 133 -2.73 0.12 15.92
N PHE A 134 -3.31 -0.35 17.02
CA PHE A 134 -4.70 -0.81 17.03
C PHE A 134 -5.67 0.33 16.67
N VAL A 135 -5.49 1.52 17.25
CA VAL A 135 -6.29 2.71 16.95
C VAL A 135 -6.18 3.07 15.46
N ALA A 136 -4.97 3.05 14.90
CA ALA A 136 -4.74 3.33 13.48
C ALA A 136 -5.46 2.30 12.58
N ILE A 137 -5.37 0.99 12.88
CA ILE A 137 -6.06 -0.08 12.14
C ILE A 137 -7.58 0.10 12.17
N VAL A 138 -8.16 0.35 13.35
CA VAL A 138 -9.60 0.56 13.48
C VAL A 138 -10.03 1.79 12.70
N THR A 139 -9.28 2.90 12.84
CA THR A 139 -9.56 4.15 12.14
C THR A 139 -9.56 3.95 10.62
N THR A 140 -8.52 3.31 10.07
CA THR A 140 -8.44 3.12 8.62
C THR A 140 -9.51 2.17 8.10
N ILE A 141 -9.83 1.10 8.82
CA ILE A 141 -10.91 0.17 8.44
C ILE A 141 -12.27 0.88 8.44
N VAL A 142 -12.59 1.61 9.51
CA VAL A 142 -13.86 2.34 9.61
C VAL A 142 -13.95 3.41 8.51
N ALA A 143 -12.87 4.18 8.29
CA ALA A 143 -12.83 5.17 7.22
C ALA A 143 -13.02 4.54 5.84
N GLU A 144 -12.38 3.39 5.57
CA GLU A 144 -12.53 2.68 4.29
C GLU A 144 -13.96 2.17 4.10
N MET A 145 -14.57 1.64 5.16
CA MET A 145 -15.97 1.19 5.13
C MET A 145 -16.94 2.33 4.82
N VAL A 146 -16.79 3.46 5.51
CA VAL A 146 -17.65 4.64 5.33
C VAL A 146 -17.46 5.25 3.94
N LEU A 147 -16.22 5.56 3.56
CA LEU A 147 -15.93 6.19 2.27
C LEU A 147 -16.22 5.26 1.10
N GLY A 148 -15.88 3.98 1.20
CA GLY A 148 -16.19 3.00 0.15
C GLY A 148 -17.69 2.84 -0.08
N ARG A 149 -18.48 2.81 1.01
CA ARG A 149 -19.94 2.76 0.93
C ARG A 149 -20.55 4.04 0.36
N PHE A 150 -19.96 5.20 0.67
CA PHE A 150 -20.39 6.50 0.18
C PHE A 150 -20.08 6.70 -1.31
N PHE A 151 -18.84 6.46 -1.75
CA PHE A 151 -18.40 6.73 -3.12
C PHE A 151 -18.84 5.66 -4.14
N TRP A 152 -18.91 4.38 -3.75
CA TRP A 152 -19.17 3.28 -4.69
C TRP A 152 -20.43 2.47 -4.39
N GLY A 153 -21.18 2.81 -3.33
CA GLY A 153 -22.40 2.08 -2.95
C GLY A 153 -22.19 0.63 -2.48
N ARG A 154 -20.93 0.16 -2.40
CA ARG A 154 -20.57 -1.22 -2.05
C ARG A 154 -19.52 -1.26 -0.95
N TRP A 155 -19.50 -2.34 -0.19
CA TRP A 155 -18.48 -2.56 0.83
C TRP A 155 -17.14 -2.93 0.18
N PRO A 156 -16.06 -2.15 0.40
CA PRO A 156 -14.75 -2.43 -0.16
C PRO A 156 -14.06 -3.58 0.57
N HIS A 157 -13.04 -4.14 -0.06
CA HIS A 157 -12.19 -5.15 0.57
C HIS A 157 -11.22 -4.49 1.56
N LEU A 158 -11.29 -4.88 2.83
CA LEU A 158 -10.61 -4.18 3.93
C LEU A 158 -9.09 -4.43 4.02
N ALA A 159 -8.55 -5.40 3.28
CA ALA A 159 -7.11 -5.72 3.31
C ALA A 159 -6.19 -4.51 3.09
N SER A 160 -6.54 -3.63 2.14
CA SER A 160 -5.73 -2.43 1.88
C SER A 160 -5.78 -1.45 3.05
N ALA A 161 -6.94 -1.26 3.67
CA ALA A 161 -7.10 -0.36 4.81
C ALA A 161 -6.40 -0.90 6.07
N TYR A 162 -6.46 -2.21 6.29
CA TYR A 162 -5.73 -2.89 7.34
C TYR A 162 -4.21 -2.70 7.20
N VAL A 163 -3.67 -2.90 5.99
CA VAL A 163 -2.24 -2.65 5.71
C VAL A 163 -1.89 -1.19 5.98
N SER A 164 -2.68 -0.23 5.49
CA SER A 164 -2.44 1.19 5.77
C SER A 164 -2.48 1.51 7.26
N GLY A 165 -3.40 0.92 8.02
CA GLY A 165 -3.51 1.12 9.47
C GLY A 165 -2.30 0.60 10.22
N ILE A 166 -1.82 -0.61 9.89
CA ILE A 166 -0.56 -1.12 10.44
C ILE A 166 0.60 -0.18 10.08
N SER A 167 0.71 0.21 8.82
CA SER A 167 1.80 1.07 8.38
C SER A 167 1.79 2.42 9.11
N VAL A 168 0.62 3.07 9.26
CA VAL A 168 0.50 4.29 10.09
C VAL A 168 0.95 4.01 11.52
N GLY A 169 0.44 2.95 12.14
CA GLY A 169 0.76 2.61 13.52
C GLY A 169 2.23 2.31 13.82
N ILE A 170 3.02 1.96 12.80
CA ILE A 170 4.46 1.69 12.95
C ILE A 170 5.31 2.90 12.57
N LEU A 171 4.94 3.61 11.50
CA LEU A 171 5.82 4.57 10.84
C LEU A 171 5.83 5.94 11.52
N ILE A 172 4.75 6.30 12.22
CA ILE A 172 4.69 7.52 13.02
C ILE A 172 4.80 7.22 14.51
N LYS A 173 5.47 8.12 15.23
CA LYS A 173 5.61 8.12 16.68
C LYS A 173 5.07 9.45 17.22
N SER A 174 4.24 9.36 18.25
CA SER A 174 3.67 10.50 18.95
C SER A 174 3.28 10.11 20.37
N SER A 175 3.40 11.03 21.32
CA SER A 175 2.88 10.85 22.69
C SER A 175 1.36 11.02 22.80
N SER A 176 0.72 11.48 21.73
CA SER A 176 -0.71 11.76 21.69
C SER A 176 -1.46 10.77 20.81
N LEU A 177 -2.75 10.54 21.11
CA LEU A 177 -3.60 9.62 20.36
C LEU A 177 -3.99 10.16 18.98
N TRP A 178 -4.29 11.46 18.89
CA TRP A 178 -4.91 12.08 17.72
C TRP A 178 -4.08 11.97 16.42
N PRO A 179 -2.73 12.00 16.41
CA PRO A 179 -1.96 11.91 15.17
C PRO A 179 -2.15 10.58 14.45
N PHE A 180 -2.32 9.48 15.19
CA PHE A 180 -2.58 8.16 14.61
C PHE A 180 -3.93 8.11 13.90
N VAL A 181 -4.95 8.71 14.51
CA VAL A 181 -6.29 8.82 13.92
C VAL A 181 -6.22 9.68 12.66
N LEU A 182 -5.67 10.90 12.77
CA LEU A 182 -5.63 11.84 11.65
C LEU A 182 -4.79 11.31 10.49
N CYS A 183 -3.63 10.71 10.76
CA CYS A 183 -2.79 10.07 9.75
C CYS A 183 -3.54 8.97 9.01
N GLY A 184 -4.27 8.12 9.74
CA GLY A 184 -5.10 7.07 9.16
C GLY A 184 -6.21 7.63 8.27
N LEU A 185 -6.91 8.68 8.73
CA LEU A 185 -7.97 9.34 7.97
C LEU A 185 -7.44 9.99 6.68
N ILE A 186 -6.34 10.75 6.76
CA ILE A 186 -5.70 11.37 5.59
C ILE A 186 -5.27 10.28 4.60
N SER A 187 -4.64 9.21 5.09
CA SER A 187 -4.20 8.10 4.25
C SER A 187 -5.36 7.50 3.48
N ILE A 188 -6.46 7.13 4.15
CA ILE A 188 -7.59 6.50 3.47
C ILE A 188 -8.33 7.48 2.57
N THR A 189 -8.55 8.72 3.00
CA THR A 189 -9.23 9.74 2.20
C THR A 189 -8.49 10.02 0.89
N SER A 190 -7.16 10.02 0.92
CA SER A 190 -6.34 10.23 -0.29
C SER A 190 -6.62 9.22 -1.41
N LYS A 191 -7.04 7.98 -1.08
CA LYS A 191 -7.41 6.94 -2.07
C LYS A 191 -8.61 7.34 -2.92
N TYR A 192 -9.52 8.12 -2.34
CA TYR A 192 -10.77 8.52 -2.97
C TYR A 192 -10.63 9.85 -3.70
N VAL A 193 -9.87 10.79 -3.10
CA VAL A 193 -9.74 12.16 -3.62
C VAL A 193 -8.58 12.29 -4.62
N LEU A 194 -7.42 11.70 -4.33
CA LEU A 194 -6.19 11.87 -5.11
C LEU A 194 -5.97 10.69 -6.08
N ARG A 195 -6.90 10.56 -7.04
CA ARG A 195 -6.88 9.49 -8.05
C ARG A 195 -7.19 10.00 -9.46
N ILE A 196 -6.67 9.30 -10.46
CA ILE A 196 -7.04 9.49 -11.87
C ILE A 196 -7.43 8.13 -12.44
N GLY A 197 -8.67 8.01 -12.92
CA GLY A 197 -9.24 6.70 -13.27
C GLY A 197 -9.17 5.77 -12.06
N ASP A 198 -8.70 4.54 -12.23
CA ASP A 198 -8.57 3.54 -11.16
C ASP A 198 -7.20 3.53 -10.44
N ARG A 199 -6.36 4.55 -10.68
CA ARG A 199 -5.02 4.66 -10.07
C ARG A 199 -5.00 5.74 -9.00
N HIS A 200 -4.37 5.42 -7.87
CA HIS A 200 -4.06 6.43 -6.86
C HIS A 200 -2.83 7.20 -7.31
N ILE A 201 -2.80 8.52 -7.16
CA ILE A 201 -1.66 9.34 -7.56
C ILE A 201 -0.49 9.11 -6.57
N TRP A 202 -0.80 9.13 -5.26
CA TRP A 202 0.15 8.86 -4.19
C TRP A 202 -0.10 7.51 -3.51
N ASN A 203 0.96 6.93 -2.92
CA ASN A 203 0.83 5.86 -1.95
C ASN A 203 0.04 6.39 -0.73
N PRO A 204 -1.11 5.80 -0.37
CA PRO A 204 -2.01 6.35 0.64
C PRO A 204 -1.33 6.59 1.99
N THR A 205 -0.58 5.59 2.47
CA THR A 205 0.11 5.69 3.75
C THR A 205 1.26 6.69 3.67
N ASN A 206 2.04 6.68 2.57
CA ASN A 206 3.15 7.63 2.41
C ASN A 206 2.63 9.07 2.40
N PHE A 207 1.52 9.32 1.71
CA PHE A 207 0.85 10.61 1.70
C PHE A 207 0.43 11.03 3.11
N GLY A 208 -0.26 10.16 3.85
CA GLY A 208 -0.67 10.46 5.23
C GLY A 208 0.52 10.76 6.16
N VAL A 209 1.57 9.94 6.12
CA VAL A 209 2.77 10.14 6.95
C VAL A 209 3.46 11.45 6.60
N THR A 210 3.71 11.74 5.31
CA THR A 210 4.32 13.00 4.87
C THR A 210 3.47 14.21 5.26
N MET A 211 2.14 14.14 5.11
CA MET A 211 1.26 15.23 5.54
C MET A 211 1.31 15.44 7.05
N MET A 212 1.38 14.40 7.86
CA MET A 212 1.51 14.56 9.31
C MET A 212 2.85 15.14 9.74
N LEU A 213 3.95 14.72 9.09
CA LEU A 213 5.27 15.29 9.31
C LEU A 213 5.31 16.79 8.94
N PHE A 214 4.55 17.19 7.92
CA PHE A 214 4.46 18.59 7.49
C PHE A 214 3.50 19.43 8.34
N LEU A 215 2.30 18.93 8.63
CA LEU A 215 1.23 19.68 9.31
C LEU A 215 1.38 19.69 10.84
N ALA A 216 2.03 18.66 11.39
CA ALA A 216 2.18 18.49 12.84
C ALA A 216 3.60 18.07 13.26
N PRO A 217 4.67 18.75 12.79
CA PRO A 217 6.06 18.36 13.07
C PRO A 217 6.39 18.38 14.57
N ALA A 218 5.70 19.20 15.37
CA ALA A 218 5.89 19.25 16.83
C ALA A 218 5.30 18.04 17.57
N HIS A 219 4.41 17.27 16.94
CA HIS A 219 3.70 16.15 17.56
C HIS A 219 4.02 14.80 16.93
N VAL A 220 4.63 14.79 15.75
CA VAL A 220 4.87 13.58 14.98
C VAL A 220 6.34 13.50 14.60
N ALA A 221 6.97 12.40 14.99
CA ALA A 221 8.25 12.00 14.45
C ALA A 221 8.05 10.74 13.61
N SER A 222 8.85 10.56 12.56
CA SER A 222 8.95 9.25 11.92
C SER A 222 9.76 8.31 12.80
N LEU A 223 9.56 7.00 12.67
CA LEU A 223 10.37 6.00 13.34
C LEU A 223 11.82 5.96 12.82
N THR A 224 12.66 6.93 13.19
CA THR A 224 14.06 7.00 12.77
C THR A 224 14.96 6.30 13.78
N VAL A 225 15.63 5.24 13.33
CA VAL A 225 16.86 4.67 13.92
C VAL A 225 16.72 4.26 15.39
N GLN A 226 15.64 3.57 15.75
CA GLN A 226 15.60 2.74 16.96
C GLN A 226 15.26 1.32 16.55
N ALA A 227 16.25 0.62 16.00
CA ALA A 227 16.16 -0.82 15.79
C ALA A 227 17.45 -1.44 16.31
N GLY A 228 17.30 -2.15 17.42
CA GLY A 228 18.41 -2.76 18.15
C GLY A 228 19.11 -3.86 17.37
N ASN A 229 20.18 -4.36 17.97
CA ASN A 229 21.12 -5.30 17.38
C ASN A 229 20.59 -6.75 17.27
N ASN A 230 19.34 -6.97 16.87
CA ASN A 230 18.79 -8.32 16.68
C ASN A 230 18.82 -8.71 15.19
N GLY A 231 19.96 -9.24 14.77
CA GLY A 231 20.18 -9.67 13.39
C GLY A 231 19.19 -10.74 12.91
N LEU A 232 18.65 -11.59 13.78
CA LEU A 232 17.71 -12.66 13.40
C LEU A 232 16.35 -12.10 12.99
N ALA A 233 15.81 -11.14 13.74
CA ALA A 233 14.55 -10.50 13.38
C ALA A 233 14.68 -9.73 12.07
N LEU A 234 15.78 -8.98 11.90
CA LEU A 234 16.09 -8.27 10.66
C LEU A 234 16.18 -9.21 9.46
N LEU A 235 16.93 -10.31 9.61
CA LEU A 235 17.10 -11.35 8.59
C LEU A 235 15.75 -11.98 8.22
N THR A 236 14.91 -12.26 9.21
CA THR A 236 13.59 -12.86 8.98
C THR A 236 12.71 -11.96 8.12
N ILE A 237 12.69 -10.65 8.38
CA ILE A 237 11.93 -9.69 7.58
C ILE A 237 12.49 -9.60 6.16
N TRP A 238 13.83 -9.58 6.00
CA TRP A 238 14.46 -9.61 4.67
C TRP A 238 14.08 -10.85 3.88
N VAL A 239 14.20 -12.05 4.47
CA VAL A 239 13.91 -13.33 3.81
C VAL A 239 12.43 -13.41 3.44
N LEU A 240 11.53 -13.15 4.38
CA LEU A 240 10.10 -13.28 4.15
C LEU A 240 9.58 -12.19 3.18
N GLY A 241 10.03 -10.95 3.34
CA GLY A 241 9.70 -9.85 2.45
C GLY A 241 10.15 -10.11 1.02
N SER A 242 11.39 -10.60 0.85
CA SER A 242 11.95 -10.96 -0.46
C SER A 242 11.18 -12.11 -1.10
N LEU A 243 10.90 -13.18 -0.35
CA LEU A 243 10.16 -14.35 -0.84
C LEU A 243 8.75 -13.95 -1.32
N ILE A 244 8.05 -13.09 -0.59
CA ILE A 244 6.71 -12.64 -0.94
C ILE A 244 6.76 -11.72 -2.16
N MET A 245 7.71 -10.78 -2.23
CA MET A 245 7.88 -9.95 -3.43
C MET A 245 8.27 -10.75 -4.67
N TYR A 246 9.06 -11.82 -4.49
CA TYR A 246 9.39 -12.76 -5.56
C TYR A 246 8.13 -13.46 -6.06
N ARG A 247 7.27 -13.96 -5.15
CA ARG A 247 5.98 -14.58 -5.48
C ARG A 247 5.00 -13.62 -6.15
N LEU A 248 5.06 -12.32 -5.81
CA LEU A 248 4.26 -11.26 -6.43
C LEU A 248 4.82 -10.77 -7.77
N GLY A 249 6.00 -11.24 -8.19
CA GLY A 249 6.67 -10.78 -9.42
C GLY A 249 7.14 -9.34 -9.36
N ARG A 250 7.44 -8.83 -8.15
CA ARG A 250 7.79 -7.43 -7.88
C ARG A 250 9.13 -7.26 -7.17
N PHE A 251 9.88 -8.34 -7.00
CA PHE A 251 11.17 -8.34 -6.28
C PHE A 251 12.22 -7.43 -6.90
N HIS A 252 12.16 -7.17 -8.21
CA HIS A 252 13.08 -6.25 -8.89
C HIS A 252 13.00 -4.82 -8.35
N ILE A 253 11.85 -4.37 -7.85
CA ILE A 253 11.66 -3.02 -7.29
C ILE A 253 12.49 -2.80 -6.02
N PRO A 254 12.29 -3.56 -4.92
CA PRO A 254 13.09 -3.40 -3.71
C PRO A 254 14.56 -3.74 -3.98
N PHE A 255 14.85 -4.72 -4.84
CA PHE A 255 16.23 -5.04 -5.21
C PHE A 255 16.95 -3.87 -5.87
N ALA A 256 16.32 -3.23 -6.87
CA ALA A 256 16.88 -2.06 -7.55
C ALA A 256 17.06 -0.88 -6.58
N PHE A 257 16.06 -0.61 -5.75
CA PHE A 257 16.14 0.46 -4.74
C PHE A 257 17.31 0.23 -3.78
N VAL A 258 17.44 -0.99 -3.23
CA VAL A 258 18.50 -1.33 -2.27
C VAL A 258 19.88 -1.24 -2.90
N LEU A 259 20.05 -1.77 -4.12
CA LEU A 259 21.32 -1.71 -4.82
C LEU A 259 21.74 -0.25 -5.09
N SER A 260 20.80 0.59 -5.54
CA SER A 260 21.03 2.03 -5.71
C SER A 260 21.31 2.72 -4.39
N PHE A 261 20.57 2.41 -3.32
CA PHE A 261 20.79 2.99 -1.99
C PHE A 261 22.18 2.67 -1.45
N ILE A 262 22.66 1.43 -1.60
CA ILE A 262 24.01 1.04 -1.21
C ILE A 262 25.04 1.84 -2.03
N GLY A 263 24.94 1.86 -3.36
CA GLY A 263 25.88 2.62 -4.19
C GLY A 263 25.92 4.11 -3.84
N LEU A 264 24.74 4.71 -3.63
CA LEU A 264 24.61 6.11 -3.24
C LEU A 264 25.04 6.37 -1.80
N SER A 265 24.95 5.40 -0.88
CA SER A 265 25.45 5.56 0.48
C SER A 265 26.98 5.72 0.54
N PHE A 266 27.72 5.04 -0.35
CA PHE A 266 29.16 5.25 -0.49
C PHE A 266 29.47 6.64 -1.04
N LEU A 267 28.69 7.12 -2.01
CA LEU A 267 28.79 8.50 -2.49
C LEU A 267 28.52 9.50 -1.35
N ARG A 268 27.47 9.28 -0.54
CA ARG A 268 27.17 10.14 0.61
C ARG A 268 28.30 10.13 1.63
N SER A 269 28.84 8.96 1.94
CA SER A 269 29.99 8.81 2.85
C SER A 269 31.21 9.58 2.33
N PHE A 270 31.49 9.50 1.02
CA PHE A 270 32.57 10.25 0.39
C PHE A 270 32.34 11.78 0.46
N VAL A 271 31.12 12.25 0.20
CA VAL A 271 30.78 13.69 0.21
C VAL A 271 30.73 14.29 1.63
N THR A 272 30.19 13.54 2.60
CA THR A 272 29.99 14.03 3.98
C THR A 272 31.18 13.77 4.90
N GLY A 273 32.06 12.83 4.54
CA GLY A 273 33.14 12.34 5.40
C GLY A 273 32.66 11.38 6.52
N HIS A 274 31.37 11.07 6.59
CA HIS A 274 30.85 10.11 7.56
C HIS A 274 31.25 8.67 7.20
N PRO A 275 31.40 7.76 8.19
CA PRO A 275 31.62 6.34 7.91
C PRO A 275 30.49 5.75 7.06
N TRP A 276 30.85 4.97 6.04
CA TRP A 276 29.87 4.34 5.14
C TRP A 276 28.89 3.41 5.87
N GLN A 277 29.31 2.83 6.99
CA GLN A 277 28.46 2.00 7.85
C GLN A 277 27.27 2.81 8.39
N THR A 278 27.49 4.07 8.76
CA THR A 278 26.44 4.98 9.24
C THR A 278 25.46 5.32 8.13
N GLU A 279 25.95 5.51 6.91
CA GLU A 279 25.13 5.83 5.74
C GLU A 279 24.29 4.63 5.25
N ILE A 280 24.75 3.40 5.47
CA ILE A 280 24.03 2.13 5.19
C ILE A 280 23.11 1.71 6.34
N ALA A 281 23.39 2.16 7.57
CA ALA A 281 22.66 1.78 8.78
C ALA A 281 21.12 1.82 8.66
N PRO A 282 20.48 2.75 7.91
CA PRO A 282 19.03 2.69 7.73
C PRO A 282 18.48 1.34 7.25
N MET A 283 19.25 0.58 6.46
CA MET A 283 18.87 -0.75 5.97
C MET A 283 18.67 -1.80 7.07
N THR A 284 19.22 -1.56 8.26
CA THR A 284 19.06 -2.44 9.43
C THR A 284 17.84 -2.08 10.27
N SER A 285 17.03 -1.11 9.82
CA SER A 285 15.78 -0.76 10.48
C SER A 285 14.58 -1.51 9.87
N PRO A 286 13.68 -2.08 10.68
CA PRO A 286 12.38 -2.58 10.22
C PRO A 286 11.59 -1.52 9.44
N MET A 287 11.73 -0.23 9.76
CA MET A 287 11.08 0.85 9.02
C MET A 287 11.51 0.89 7.55
N PHE A 288 12.82 0.79 7.30
CA PHE A 288 13.37 0.76 5.94
C PHE A 288 12.85 -0.45 5.17
N GLN A 289 12.83 -1.62 5.81
CA GLN A 289 12.31 -2.85 5.20
C GLN A 289 10.82 -2.75 4.85
N LEU A 290 10.00 -2.20 5.76
CA LEU A 290 8.58 -1.97 5.49
C LEU A 290 8.36 -0.98 4.34
N TYR A 291 9.16 0.08 4.29
CA TYR A 291 9.12 1.07 3.22
C TYR A 291 9.41 0.44 1.86
N ILE A 292 10.51 -0.33 1.72
CA ILE A 292 10.86 -0.95 0.43
C ILE A 292 9.87 -2.05 0.02
N PHE A 293 9.34 -2.83 0.97
CA PHE A 293 8.48 -3.98 0.65
C PHE A 293 7.00 -3.62 0.48
N PHE A 294 6.55 -2.48 0.99
CA PHE A 294 5.13 -2.11 0.96
C PHE A 294 4.82 -0.74 0.37
N MET A 295 5.70 0.25 0.56
CA MET A 295 5.41 1.60 0.06
C MET A 295 5.87 1.77 -1.38
N ILE A 296 7.12 1.43 -1.68
CA ILE A 296 7.67 1.56 -3.04
C ILE A 296 6.98 0.57 -4.01
N THR A 297 6.60 -0.61 -3.52
CA THR A 297 6.02 -1.70 -4.33
C THR A 297 4.50 -1.65 -4.48
N ASP A 298 3.80 -0.63 -3.96
CA ASP A 298 2.34 -0.55 -3.98
C ASP A 298 1.78 -0.63 -5.42
N PRO A 299 1.02 -1.68 -5.78
CA PRO A 299 0.52 -1.90 -7.13
C PRO A 299 -0.33 -0.78 -7.70
N LYS A 300 -1.00 0.00 -6.85
CA LYS A 300 -1.90 1.06 -7.34
C LYS A 300 -1.18 2.36 -7.71
N THR A 301 0.09 2.49 -7.34
CA THR A 301 0.88 3.72 -7.52
C THR A 301 2.16 3.49 -8.31
N THR A 302 2.63 2.24 -8.42
CA THR A 302 3.76 1.89 -9.29
C THR A 302 3.38 2.01 -10.77
N THR A 303 4.36 2.38 -11.61
CA THR A 303 4.24 2.36 -13.07
C THR A 303 4.07 0.93 -13.61
N ARG A 304 3.63 0.82 -14.86
CA ARG A 304 3.47 -0.44 -15.59
C ARG A 304 4.79 -0.79 -16.29
N GLY A 305 5.11 -2.09 -16.30
CA GLY A 305 6.30 -2.61 -16.95
C GLY A 305 7.54 -2.64 -16.04
N TRP A 306 8.36 -3.66 -16.27
CA TRP A 306 9.51 -3.98 -15.43
C TRP A 306 10.56 -2.87 -15.44
N THR A 307 10.92 -2.36 -16.63
CA THR A 307 11.95 -1.31 -16.78
C THR A 307 11.54 0.01 -16.12
N SER A 308 10.28 0.45 -16.32
CA SER A 308 9.78 1.69 -15.72
C SER A 308 9.79 1.59 -14.19
N GLN A 309 9.36 0.46 -13.64
CA GLN A 309 9.38 0.22 -12.19
C GLN A 309 10.80 0.27 -11.61
N THR A 310 11.78 -0.33 -12.29
CA THR A 310 13.20 -0.26 -11.90
C THR A 310 13.72 1.16 -11.94
N VAL A 311 13.48 1.90 -13.04
CA VAL A 311 13.93 3.30 -13.18
C VAL A 311 13.33 4.18 -12.08
N VAL A 312 12.04 4.05 -11.80
CA VAL A 312 11.38 4.80 -10.73
C VAL A 312 12.03 4.49 -9.38
N ALA A 313 12.30 3.22 -9.06
CA ALA A 313 12.97 2.85 -7.81
C ALA A 313 14.36 3.49 -7.69
N VAL A 314 15.16 3.50 -8.75
CA VAL A 314 16.46 4.19 -8.78
C VAL A 314 16.28 5.69 -8.58
N LEU A 315 15.32 6.33 -9.25
CA LEU A 315 15.03 7.76 -9.10
C LEU A 315 14.59 8.10 -7.67
N VAL A 316 13.82 7.23 -7.00
CA VAL A 316 13.48 7.42 -5.58
C VAL A 316 14.75 7.39 -4.72
N ALA A 317 15.69 6.47 -4.95
CA ALA A 317 16.94 6.41 -4.20
C ALA A 317 17.85 7.63 -4.45
N VAL A 318 17.91 8.12 -5.70
CA VAL A 318 18.62 9.35 -6.07
C VAL A 318 17.99 10.56 -5.39
N MET A 319 16.66 10.68 -5.43
CA MET A 319 15.95 11.76 -4.74
C MET A 319 16.17 11.70 -3.23
N GLU A 320 16.11 10.52 -2.61
CA GLU A 320 16.41 10.33 -1.18
C GLU A 320 17.82 10.81 -0.84
N THR A 321 18.80 10.45 -1.66
CA THR A 321 20.20 10.89 -1.48
C THR A 321 20.33 12.40 -1.63
N MET A 322 19.69 12.98 -2.64
CA MET A 322 19.69 14.42 -2.87
C MET A 322 19.05 15.17 -1.69
N LEU A 323 17.91 14.71 -1.19
CA LEU A 323 17.23 15.29 -0.02
C LEU A 323 18.10 15.22 1.23
N ARG A 324 18.77 14.09 1.46
CA ARG A 324 19.67 13.90 2.61
C ARG A 324 20.91 14.79 2.53
N LEU A 325 21.53 14.93 1.36
CA LEU A 325 22.75 15.72 1.20
C LEU A 325 22.49 17.22 1.18
N VAL A 326 21.47 17.66 0.42
CA VAL A 326 21.23 19.09 0.17
C VAL A 326 20.42 19.71 1.29
N PHE A 327 19.33 19.05 1.73
CA PHE A 327 18.40 19.61 2.71
C PHE A 327 18.58 19.03 4.12
N LYS A 328 19.51 18.09 4.31
CA LYS A 328 19.71 17.37 5.58
C LYS A 328 18.42 16.76 6.13
N ASP A 329 17.56 16.32 5.20
CA ASP A 329 16.22 15.85 5.51
C ASP A 329 16.27 14.49 6.24
N VAL A 330 15.76 14.48 7.47
CA VAL A 330 15.69 13.28 8.33
C VAL A 330 14.64 12.29 7.81
N HIS A 331 13.63 12.79 7.10
CA HIS A 331 12.49 12.01 6.59
C HIS A 331 12.61 11.74 5.08
N SER A 332 13.83 11.80 4.54
CA SER A 332 14.15 11.75 3.11
C SER A 332 13.50 10.59 2.34
N LEU A 333 13.36 9.41 2.95
CA LEU A 333 12.71 8.25 2.32
C LEU A 333 11.25 8.56 1.94
N TYR A 334 10.48 9.12 2.87
CA TYR A 334 9.07 9.42 2.65
C TYR A 334 8.90 10.53 1.62
N HIS A 335 9.68 11.60 1.76
CA HIS A 335 9.66 12.74 0.85
C HIS A 335 10.10 12.36 -0.57
N ALA A 336 11.10 11.50 -0.71
CA ALA A 336 11.54 11.02 -2.02
C ALA A 336 10.43 10.28 -2.77
N LEU A 337 9.74 9.32 -2.12
CA LEU A 337 8.60 8.64 -2.72
C LEU A 337 7.41 9.57 -2.94
N PHE A 338 7.21 10.54 -2.04
CA PHE A 338 6.15 11.54 -2.13
C PHE A 338 6.32 12.44 -3.37
N ILE A 339 7.55 12.71 -3.80
CA ILE A 339 7.85 13.53 -4.97
C ILE A 339 7.90 12.68 -6.24
N VAL A 340 8.69 11.61 -6.24
CA VAL A 340 8.96 10.83 -7.47
C VAL A 340 7.78 9.93 -7.85
N GLY A 341 7.12 9.32 -6.87
CA GLY A 341 5.98 8.42 -7.07
C GLY A 341 4.85 9.03 -7.91
N PRO A 342 4.24 10.16 -7.50
CA PRO A 342 3.17 10.79 -8.28
C PRO A 342 3.66 11.29 -9.64
N ALA A 343 4.87 11.84 -9.73
CA ALA A 343 5.40 12.34 -11.00
C ALA A 343 5.51 11.21 -12.04
N ALA A 344 6.10 10.07 -11.66
CA ALA A 344 6.22 8.91 -12.53
C ALA A 344 4.86 8.35 -12.95
N ASN A 345 3.92 8.27 -12.01
CA ASN A 345 2.58 7.76 -12.25
C ASN A 345 1.78 8.69 -13.20
N LEU A 346 1.86 10.01 -13.00
CA LEU A 346 1.21 11.00 -13.86
C LEU A 346 1.79 11.01 -15.28
N ILE A 347 3.12 10.91 -15.41
CA ILE A 347 3.79 10.80 -16.72
C ILE A 347 3.28 9.58 -17.49
N GLU A 348 3.16 8.44 -16.83
CA GLU A 348 2.64 7.22 -17.46
C GLU A 348 1.16 7.34 -17.83
N ILE A 349 0.32 7.88 -16.95
CA ILE A 349 -1.11 8.11 -17.23
C ILE A 349 -1.29 9.03 -18.44
N TYR A 350 -0.47 10.08 -18.53
CA TYR A 350 -0.47 10.99 -19.67
C TYR A 350 -0.01 10.29 -20.96
N ALA A 351 1.07 9.51 -20.90
CA ALA A 351 1.58 8.75 -22.05
C ALA A 351 0.55 7.74 -22.58
N ASP A 352 -0.11 6.99 -21.68
CA ASP A 352 -1.18 6.04 -22.02
C ASP A 352 -2.36 6.76 -22.69
N SER A 353 -2.78 7.89 -22.12
CA SER A 353 -3.86 8.72 -22.68
C SER A 353 -3.54 9.23 -24.08
N ARG A 354 -2.28 9.64 -24.31
CA ARG A 354 -1.81 10.12 -25.61
C ARG A 354 -1.77 8.98 -26.64
N LYS A 355 -1.34 7.79 -26.23
CA LYS A 355 -1.31 6.60 -27.09
C LYS A 355 -2.73 6.18 -27.49
N ALA A 356 -3.68 6.20 -26.55
CA ALA A 356 -5.08 5.91 -26.83
C ALA A 356 -5.70 6.92 -27.82
N ARG A 357 -5.43 8.22 -27.66
CA ARG A 357 -5.89 9.26 -28.60
C ARG A 357 -5.30 9.08 -30.01
N ARG A 358 -4.02 8.75 -30.11
CA ARG A 358 -3.37 8.47 -31.41
C ARG A 358 -3.98 7.26 -32.10
N ALA A 359 -4.26 6.19 -31.36
CA ALA A 359 -4.91 5.00 -31.90
C ALA A 359 -6.32 5.30 -32.43
N ALA A 360 -7.10 6.09 -31.70
CA ALA A 360 -8.44 6.52 -32.12
C ALA A 360 -8.43 7.44 -33.36
N ALA A 361 -7.40 8.28 -33.50
CA ALA A 361 -7.23 9.13 -34.68
C ALA A 361 -6.81 8.34 -35.93
N SER A 362 -6.08 7.23 -35.77
CA SER A 362 -5.68 6.35 -36.88
C SER A 362 -6.77 5.38 -37.33
N SER A 363 -7.80 5.13 -36.52
CA SER A 363 -8.97 4.34 -36.93
C SER A 363 -9.96 5.23 -37.67
N THR A 364 -9.77 5.43 -38.97
CA THR A 364 -10.80 6.00 -39.86
C THR A 364 -12.07 5.16 -39.75
N PRO A 365 -13.26 5.75 -39.54
CA PRO A 365 -14.49 4.96 -39.57
C PRO A 365 -14.64 4.37 -40.97
N ILE A 366 -14.70 3.04 -41.08
CA ILE A 366 -15.19 2.40 -42.31
C ILE A 366 -16.63 2.88 -42.47
N ARG A 367 -16.82 3.85 -43.37
CA ARG A 367 -18.14 4.26 -43.82
C ARG A 367 -18.67 3.07 -44.61
N THR A 368 -19.46 2.21 -43.97
CA THR A 368 -20.21 1.18 -44.69
C THR A 368 -21.03 1.90 -45.76
N PRO A 369 -20.85 1.59 -47.06
CA PRO A 369 -21.71 2.16 -48.07
C PRO A 369 -23.14 1.76 -47.72
N VAL A 370 -24.02 2.75 -47.58
CA VAL A 370 -25.46 2.50 -47.51
C VAL A 370 -25.84 1.93 -48.87
N PRO A 371 -26.32 0.68 -48.96
CA PRO A 371 -26.83 0.17 -50.24
C PRO A 371 -28.16 0.88 -50.50
N GLY A 372 -28.22 1.72 -51.53
CA GLY A 372 -29.49 2.23 -52.07
C GLY A 372 -29.60 3.73 -52.32
N SER A 373 -28.63 4.37 -52.97
CA SER A 373 -28.85 5.70 -53.56
C SER A 373 -28.34 5.85 -54.99
N ASP A 374 -28.30 4.75 -55.75
CA ASP A 374 -28.10 4.78 -57.20
C ASP A 374 -29.45 4.60 -57.88
N SER A 375 -30.18 5.71 -58.06
CA SER A 375 -31.15 5.91 -59.14
C SER A 375 -31.80 7.27 -58.98
N LEU A 376 -31.20 8.31 -59.54
CA LEU A 376 -31.86 9.49 -60.12
C LEU A 376 -30.81 10.56 -60.45
N THR A 377 -30.03 10.35 -61.52
CA THR A 377 -29.54 11.45 -62.36
C THR A 377 -29.08 10.91 -63.70
N ILE A 378 -30.04 10.62 -64.58
CA ILE A 378 -29.84 10.68 -66.03
C ILE A 378 -30.99 11.54 -66.58
N ALA A 379 -30.61 12.61 -67.30
CA ALA A 379 -31.40 13.42 -68.23
C ALA A 379 -32.46 14.41 -67.67
N ALA A 380 -32.11 15.70 -67.68
CA ALA A 380 -32.90 16.83 -68.19
C ALA A 380 -32.02 18.09 -68.07
N ALA A 381 -31.39 18.55 -69.15
CA ALA A 381 -31.92 19.54 -70.10
C ALA A 381 -31.47 20.97 -69.75
N ALA A 382 -30.84 21.62 -70.72
CA ALA A 382 -30.48 23.02 -70.74
C ALA A 382 -31.72 23.92 -70.63
N ASP A 383 -31.64 25.03 -69.88
CA ASP A 383 -31.71 26.38 -70.44
C ASP A 383 -31.68 27.49 -69.37
N SER A 384 -31.03 28.59 -69.77
CA SER A 384 -31.23 30.01 -69.45
C SER A 384 -31.41 30.54 -68.00
N ASP A 385 -30.48 31.42 -67.64
CA ASP A 385 -30.66 32.75 -67.02
C ASP A 385 -31.97 33.09 -66.28
N LEU A 386 -31.87 33.38 -64.97
CA LEU A 386 -32.36 34.65 -64.40
C LEU A 386 -31.83 34.92 -62.98
N ALA A 387 -31.72 36.20 -62.66
CA ALA A 387 -30.96 36.80 -61.59
C ALA A 387 -31.63 36.86 -60.19
N ALA A 388 -30.77 37.16 -59.20
CA ALA A 388 -30.97 38.01 -58.01
C ALA A 388 -31.79 37.50 -56.79
N ALA A 389 -31.10 37.35 -55.64
CA ALA A 389 -31.23 38.15 -54.39
C ALA A 389 -30.86 37.34 -53.12
N PRO A 390 -30.36 37.98 -52.02
CA PRO A 390 -29.52 37.31 -51.03
C PRO A 390 -30.20 36.86 -49.72
N ALA A 391 -29.51 35.90 -49.10
CA ALA A 391 -29.56 35.34 -47.74
C ALA A 391 -30.37 36.03 -46.62
N GLU A 392 -31.08 35.20 -45.86
CA GLU A 392 -31.41 35.43 -44.45
C GLU A 392 -31.06 34.17 -43.63
N PRO A 393 -30.33 34.27 -42.49
CA PRO A 393 -29.83 33.10 -41.76
C PRO A 393 -30.85 32.51 -40.78
N ARG A 394 -31.14 31.21 -40.91
CA ARG A 394 -31.93 30.43 -39.94
C ARG A 394 -31.19 30.32 -38.60
N ARG A 395 -31.86 30.73 -37.52
CA ARG A 395 -31.43 30.49 -36.13
C ARG A 395 -31.47 28.99 -35.79
N PRO A 396 -30.52 28.45 -35.00
CA PRO A 396 -30.55 27.07 -34.53
C PRO A 396 -31.49 26.90 -33.32
N VAL A 397 -32.30 25.84 -33.39
CA VAL A 397 -33.18 25.35 -32.33
C VAL A 397 -32.35 24.65 -31.24
N LEU A 398 -32.48 25.11 -29.99
CA LEU A 398 -31.94 24.47 -28.79
C LEU A 398 -32.68 23.14 -28.52
N ALA A 399 -31.97 22.02 -28.55
CA ALA A 399 -32.47 20.73 -28.06
C ALA A 399 -32.20 20.59 -26.56
N GLN A 400 -33.25 20.30 -25.79
CA GLN A 400 -33.23 19.99 -24.36
C GLN A 400 -32.48 18.67 -24.04
N PRO A 401 -31.94 18.51 -22.82
CA PRO A 401 -31.29 17.28 -22.40
C PRO A 401 -32.32 16.23 -21.95
N ARG A 402 -32.10 14.96 -22.32
CA ARG A 402 -32.82 13.82 -21.75
C ARG A 402 -32.01 13.20 -20.61
N ASP A 403 -32.60 13.22 -19.43
CA ASP A 403 -32.24 12.38 -18.29
C ASP A 403 -32.41 10.88 -18.62
N ARG A 404 -31.41 10.08 -18.24
CA ARG A 404 -31.55 8.81 -17.51
C ARG A 404 -30.20 8.21 -17.14
#